data_AF-A0A2K1R4E4-F1
#
_entry.id   AF-A0A2K1R4E4-F1
#
_cell.length_a   1.000
_cell.length_b   1.000
_cell.length_c   1.000
_cell.angle_alpha   90.00
_cell.angle_beta   90.00
_cell.angle_gamma   90.00
#
_symmetry.space_group_name_H-M   'P 1'
#
loop_
_entity.id
_entity.type
_entity.pdbx_description
1 polymer ?
#
loop_
_entity_poly.entity_id
_entity_poly.type
_entity_poly.pdbx_seq_one_letter_code
_entity_poly.pdbx_strand_id
1 'polypeptide(L)' 'MENGKEQSAARKKSTILVGPWGGNGGNSWDDGIYHGVREITIVYDQCIDSIQVVYDKNGKPYHSRKPWRCLEAVEQL' A
#
# COMPACT_ATOMS: atom_id res chain seq x y z
N MET A 1 -31.11 6.84 35.79
CA MET A 1 -30.15 5.71 35.78
C MET A 1 -30.93 4.58 35.14
N GLU A 2 -30.72 4.19 33.89
CA GLU A 2 -29.47 3.87 33.21
C GLU A 2 -29.56 4.20 31.71
N ASN A 3 -28.44 4.62 31.14
CA ASN A 3 -28.23 4.96 29.75
C ASN A 3 -28.06 3.70 28.89
N GLY A 4 -28.88 3.51 27.86
CA GLY A 4 -28.58 2.59 26.76
C GLY A 4 -28.22 3.39 25.51
N LYS A 5 -26.95 3.80 25.37
CA LYS A 5 -26.45 4.39 24.12
C LYS A 5 -26.56 3.34 23.02
N GLU A 6 -27.49 3.55 22.10
CA GLU A 6 -27.52 2.93 20.79
C GLU A 6 -26.24 3.32 20.07
N GLN A 7 -25.20 2.50 20.24
CA GLN A 7 -24.05 2.54 19.36
C GLN A 7 -24.54 1.94 18.05
N SER A 8 -24.94 2.83 17.13
CA SER A 8 -24.90 2.55 15.70
C SER A 8 -23.46 2.13 15.40
N ALA A 9 -23.22 0.82 15.49
CA ALA A 9 -21.93 0.21 15.33
C ALA A 9 -21.51 0.43 13.89
N ALA A 10 -20.80 1.52 13.64
CA ALA A 10 -20.09 1.74 12.40
C ALA A 10 -19.30 0.46 12.11
N ARG A 11 -19.67 -0.24 11.04
CA ARG A 11 -19.05 -1.49 10.62
C ARG A 11 -17.56 -1.25 10.45
N LYS A 12 -16.77 -1.60 11.45
CA LYS A 12 -15.30 -1.55 11.37
C LYS A 12 -14.90 -2.50 10.24
N LYS A 13 -14.47 -1.94 9.11
CA LYS A 13 -13.88 -2.73 8.03
C LYS A 13 -12.55 -3.26 8.56
N SER A 14 -12.50 -4.54 8.88
CA SER A 14 -11.28 -5.24 9.25
C SER A 14 -10.55 -5.70 7.98
N THR A 15 -9.31 -5.25 7.80
CA THR A 15 -8.43 -5.73 6.73
C THR A 15 -7.60 -6.89 7.25
N ILE A 16 -7.43 -7.93 6.44
CA ILE A 16 -6.52 -9.03 6.75
C ILE A 16 -5.11 -8.57 6.38
N LEU A 17 -4.19 -8.61 7.33
CA LEU A 17 -2.77 -8.37 7.11
C LEU A 17 -2.05 -9.72 7.05
N VAL A 18 -1.25 -9.92 6.01
CA VAL A 18 -0.43 -11.13 5.80
C VAL A 18 1.00 -10.73 5.45
N GLY A 19 1.98 -11.53 5.89
CA GLY A 19 3.40 -11.20 5.75
C GLY A 19 3.92 -10.25 6.84
N PRO A 20 5.08 -9.58 6.64
CA PRO A 20 5.93 -9.63 5.44
C PRO A 20 6.67 -10.98 5.29
N TRP A 21 7.17 -11.26 4.08
CA TRP A 21 8.04 -12.40 3.79
C TRP A 21 9.39 -11.89 3.26
N GLY A 22 10.49 -12.47 3.72
CA GLY A 22 11.84 -12.09 3.30
C GLY A 22 12.81 -11.92 4.47
N GLY A 23 13.91 -11.18 4.24
CA GLY A 23 14.92 -10.86 5.26
C GLY A 23 14.62 -9.55 6.00
N ASN A 24 15.43 -9.24 7.01
CA ASN A 24 15.28 -8.03 7.86
C ASN A 24 15.99 -6.77 7.30
N GLY A 25 16.40 -6.78 6.03
CA GLY A 25 17.08 -5.64 5.40
C GLY A 25 16.12 -4.58 4.84
N GLY A 26 16.65 -3.41 4.49
CA GLY A 26 15.90 -2.34 3.83
C GLY A 26 15.10 -1.43 4.79
N ASN A 27 14.27 -0.55 4.22
CA ASN A 27 13.37 0.32 4.97
C ASN A 27 11.94 -0.21 4.89
N SER A 28 11.25 -0.28 6.03
CA SER A 28 9.83 -0.65 6.06
C SER A 28 8.97 0.38 5.33
N TRP A 29 8.00 -0.09 4.56
CA TRP A 29 7.01 0.75 3.89
C TRP A 29 5.63 0.10 3.97
N ASP A 30 4.59 0.93 4.05
CA ASP A 30 3.19 0.53 3.98
C ASP A 30 2.46 1.63 3.20
N ASP A 31 1.97 1.29 2.00
CA ASP A 31 1.20 2.23 1.19
C ASP A 31 -0.19 2.52 1.78
N GLY A 32 -0.66 1.68 2.72
CA GLY A 32 -1.96 1.78 3.36
C GLY A 32 -3.06 0.97 2.67
N ILE A 33 -4.32 1.25 3.03
CA ILE A 33 -5.48 0.50 2.56
C ILE A 33 -6.18 1.28 1.44
N TYR A 34 -6.44 0.59 0.32
CA TYR A 34 -7.13 1.14 -0.85
C TYR A 34 -8.33 0.27 -1.25
N HIS A 35 -9.16 0.78 -2.17
CA HIS A 35 -10.36 0.06 -2.64
C HIS A 35 -10.02 -1.07 -3.62
N GLY A 36 -8.83 -1.02 -4.22
CA GLY A 36 -8.33 -2.03 -5.12
C GLY A 36 -6.98 -1.65 -5.70
N VAL A 37 -6.42 -2.56 -6.48
CA VAL A 37 -5.20 -2.36 -7.26
C VAL A 37 -5.60 -2.21 -8.73
N ARG A 38 -5.02 -1.24 -9.42
CA ARG A 38 -5.25 -0.96 -10.84
C ARG A 38 -4.10 -1.42 -11.71
N GLU A 39 -2.87 -1.24 -11.25
CA GLU A 39 -1.64 -1.62 -11.97
C GLU A 39 -0.53 -1.94 -10.98
N ILE A 40 0.33 -2.89 -11.33
CA ILE A 40 1.58 -3.19 -10.62
C ILE A 40 2.71 -3.18 -11.65
N THR A 41 3.70 -2.34 -11.41
CA THR A 41 4.92 -2.25 -12.22
C THR A 41 6.10 -2.74 -11.39
N ILE A 42 6.84 -3.70 -11.94
CA ILE A 42 7.99 -4.34 -11.28
C ILE A 42 9.21 -4.13 -12.16
N VAL A 43 10.27 -3.60 -11.57
CA VAL A 43 11.61 -3.53 -12.19
C VAL A 43 12.50 -4.56 -11.51
N TYR A 44 13.20 -5.37 -12.31
CA TYR A 44 14.00 -6.49 -11.82
C TYR A 44 15.19 -6.77 -12.75
N ASP A 45 16.21 -7.41 -12.18
CA ASP A 45 17.28 -8.12 -12.89
C ASP A 45 17.61 -9.43 -12.15
N GLN A 46 18.63 -9.44 -11.30
CA GLN A 46 18.96 -10.59 -10.43
C GLN A 46 18.01 -10.71 -9.22
N CYS A 47 17.43 -9.60 -8.79
CA CYS A 47 16.40 -9.51 -7.76
C CYS A 47 15.39 -8.41 -8.13
N ILE A 48 14.35 -8.24 -7.30
CA ILE A 48 13.37 -7.16 -7.48
C ILE A 48 14.02 -5.85 -7.03
N ASP A 49 14.17 -4.91 -7.97
CA ASP A 49 14.76 -3.60 -7.71
C ASP A 49 13.72 -2.59 -7.20
N SER A 50 12.48 -2.67 -7.72
CA SER A 50 11.38 -1.83 -7.28
C SER A 50 10.02 -2.42 -7.63
N ILE A 51 9.04 -2.08 -6.80
CA ILE A 51 7.62 -2.33 -7.01
C ILE A 51 6.91 -0.99 -6.92
N GLN A 52 6.08 -0.69 -7.91
CA GLN A 52 5.16 0.45 -7.89
C GLN A 52 3.74 -0.05 -8.11
N VAL A 53 2.80 0.48 -7.34
CA VAL A 53 1.40 0.10 -7.43
C VAL A 53 0.55 1.33 -7.67
N VAL A 54 -0.33 1.26 -8.66
CA VAL A 54 -1.40 2.23 -8.86
C VAL A 54 -2.64 1.66 -8.20
N TYR A 55 -3.19 2.40 -7.26
CA TYR A 55 -4.36 1.98 -6.48
C TYR A 55 -5.64 2.60 -7.02
N ASP A 56 -6.78 1.97 -6.73
CA ASP A 56 -8.06 2.64 -6.77
C ASP A 56 -8.32 3.42 -5.48
N LYS A 57 -8.51 4.73 -5.61
CA LYS A 57 -8.95 5.60 -4.53
C LYS A 57 -10.22 6.33 -4.96
N ASN A 58 -11.37 5.79 -4.53
CA ASN A 58 -12.70 6.32 -4.83
C ASN A 58 -12.96 6.39 -6.35
N GLY A 59 -12.65 5.32 -7.09
CA GLY A 59 -12.87 5.25 -8.53
C GLY A 59 -11.84 6.01 -9.38
N LYS A 60 -10.82 6.60 -8.76
CA LYS A 60 -9.73 7.32 -9.43
C LYS A 60 -8.39 6.62 -9.24
N PRO A 61 -7.50 6.64 -10.24
CA PRO A 61 -6.14 6.15 -10.08
C PRO A 61 -5.37 7.00 -9.06
N TYR A 62 -4.70 6.33 -8.13
CA TYR A 62 -3.82 6.95 -7.14
C TYR A 62 -2.45 6.27 -7.19
N HIS A 63 -1.44 7.06 -7.56
CA HIS A 63 -0.05 6.65 -7.44
C HIS A 63 0.38 6.93 -6.00
N SER A 64 0.79 5.90 -5.26
CA SER A 64 1.45 6.14 -3.98
C SER A 64 2.68 7.02 -4.23
N ARG A 65 2.87 8.03 -3.38
CA ARG A 65 4.00 8.93 -3.52
C ARG A 65 5.26 8.15 -3.14
N LYS A 66 6.00 7.70 -4.16
CA LYS A 66 7.46 7.45 -4.28
C LYS A 66 7.69 6.14 -5.06
N PRO A 67 8.50 6.12 -6.14
CA PRO A 67 9.11 4.88 -6.60
C PRO A 67 10.05 4.43 -5.48
N TRP A 68 9.74 3.35 -4.77
CA TRP A 68 10.71 2.71 -3.90
C TRP A 68 11.68 1.93 -4.79
N ARG A 69 12.57 2.67 -5.45
CA ARG A 69 13.81 2.11 -5.99
C ARG A 69 14.80 1.99 -4.83
N CYS A 70 15.57 0.91 -4.85
CA CYS A 70 16.86 0.87 -4.17
C CYS A 70 17.91 1.84 -4.78
N LEU A 71 17.57 2.59 -5.85
CA LEU A 71 18.43 3.55 -6.52
C LEU A 71 17.66 4.86 -6.85
N GLU A 72 18.03 5.96 -6.20
CA GLU A 72 17.98 7.26 -6.88
C GLU A 72 18.75 7.17 -8.21
N ALA A 73 18.29 7.90 -9.24
CA ALA A 73 18.75 7.91 -10.63
C ALA A 73 18.18 6.80 -11.51
N VAL A 74 17.17 7.11 -12.34
CA VAL A 74 17.36 7.55 -13.73
C VAL A 74 16.07 8.30 -14.13
N GLU A 75 16.24 9.45 -14.78
CA GLU A 75 15.24 10.25 -15.52
C GLU A 75 14.32 11.19 -14.72
N GLN A 76 14.90 12.31 -14.27
CA GLN A 76 14.33 13.61 -14.65
C GLN A 76 14.62 13.78 -16.15
N LEU A 77 13.59 13.68 -17.00
CA LEU A 77 13.59 14.33 -18.31
C LEU A 77 12.97 15.73 -18.15
#